data_AF-A0A150H1W1-F1
#
_entry.id   AF-A0A150H1W1-F1
#
_cell.length_a   1.000
_cell.length_b   1.000
_cell.length_c   1.000
_cell.angle_alpha   90.00
_cell.angle_beta   90.00
_cell.angle_gamma   90.00
#
_symmetry.space_group_name_H-M   'P 1'
#
loop_
_entity.id
_entity.type
_entity.pdbx_description
1 polymer ?
#
loop_
_entity_poly.entity_id
_entity_poly.type
_entity_poly.pdbx_seq_one_letter_code
_entity_poly.pdbx_strand_id
1 'polypeptide(L)'
;MADDSVERMARSILAEKRARKAAEDDALRLYNRVRQLQKEEDRAQKRIVETKKRAKEIIKARERNEQKLLEKEQRHRELAEQVEEQKLENLRAKEEALRHRIEQENRVYQDKLETVQKTKEERAEIERLLAESRLLARKEALEQKDTIRKQQEDARRKIETLKLQKLTAAQEEYERRLKEEIDAKIAKEQEIERLAQMELELIERLKNKQAEQRKAYQQLEAVLSLGSVSTSKGLAAASKPGSPKVVAVAVQSPERHGSNLSQQGPGTPPQQEAQDAEPSEEDVARAFAMYDTDGVGEIPTLSLDSLLRDLGVPLNPSQLSQAIAQLDTSQSGKITFGEFLLWWKG
;
A
#
# COMPACT_ATOMS: atom_id res chain seq x y z
N MET A 1 112.19 129.27 77.58
CA MET A 1 110.86 129.05 76.95
C MET A 1 110.89 128.15 75.69
N ALA A 2 112.04 127.58 75.30
CA ALA A 2 112.12 126.68 74.13
C ALA A 2 111.84 125.19 74.46
N ASP A 3 111.96 124.80 75.74
CA ASP A 3 111.92 123.39 76.18
C ASP A 3 110.49 122.79 76.22
N ASP A 4 109.48 123.59 76.59
CA ASP A 4 108.08 123.16 76.74
C ASP A 4 107.35 122.94 75.39
N SER A 5 107.89 123.48 74.29
CA SER A 5 107.37 123.28 72.92
C SER A 5 107.76 121.91 72.36
N VAL A 6 109.01 121.50 72.62
CA VAL A 6 109.56 120.21 72.18
C VAL A 6 108.86 119.04 72.88
N GLU A 7 108.54 119.19 74.17
CA GLU A 7 107.85 118.14 74.94
C GLU A 7 106.40 117.94 74.50
N ARG A 8 105.66 119.02 74.17
CA ARG A 8 104.31 118.94 73.58
C ARG A 8 104.33 118.29 72.20
N MET A 9 105.33 118.62 71.37
CA MET A 9 105.50 118.02 70.05
C MET A 9 105.85 116.52 70.15
N ALA A 10 106.69 116.13 71.12
CA ALA A 10 107.01 114.73 71.39
C ALA A 10 105.78 113.93 71.90
N ARG A 11 104.96 114.50 72.79
CA ARG A 11 103.69 113.88 73.25
C ARG A 11 102.67 113.75 72.12
N SER A 12 102.57 114.75 71.23
CA SER A 12 101.72 114.72 70.03
C SER A 12 102.18 113.64 69.04
N ILE A 13 103.48 113.55 68.75
CA ILE A 13 104.06 112.50 67.90
C ILE A 13 103.82 111.11 68.50
N LEU A 14 103.92 110.97 69.83
CA LEU A 14 103.68 109.68 70.50
C LEU A 14 102.20 109.28 70.45
N ALA A 15 101.28 110.24 70.60
CA ALA A 15 99.84 110.03 70.48
C ALA A 15 99.47 109.63 69.03
N GLU A 16 100.02 110.32 68.03
CA GLU A 16 99.82 110.00 66.61
C GLU A 16 100.39 108.62 66.26
N LYS A 17 101.55 108.25 66.81
CA LYS A 17 102.12 106.90 66.67
C LYS A 17 101.23 105.81 67.30
N ARG A 18 100.62 106.10 68.46
CA ARG A 18 99.67 105.17 69.11
C ARG A 18 98.35 105.06 68.33
N ALA A 19 97.83 106.17 67.80
CA ALA A 19 96.64 106.20 66.95
C ALA A 19 96.88 105.44 65.64
N ARG A 20 98.04 105.63 65.01
CA ARG A 20 98.48 104.86 63.84
C ARG A 20 98.55 103.37 64.14
N LYS A 21 99.17 102.98 65.26
CA LYS A 21 99.24 101.57 65.68
C LYS A 21 97.84 100.97 65.92
N ALA A 22 96.94 101.72 66.55
CA ALA A 22 95.55 101.28 66.75
C ALA A 22 94.80 101.10 65.42
N ALA A 23 94.99 102.01 64.46
CA ALA A 23 94.43 101.90 63.12
C ALA A 23 95.03 100.73 62.32
N GLU A 24 96.34 100.45 62.48
CA GLU A 24 97.01 99.28 61.90
C GLU A 24 96.47 97.97 62.51
N ASP A 25 96.28 97.92 63.83
CA ASP A 25 95.67 96.78 64.52
C ASP A 25 94.20 96.57 64.11
N ASP A 26 93.43 97.65 63.92
CA ASP A 26 92.05 97.60 63.41
C ASP A 26 91.98 97.16 61.95
N ALA A 27 92.89 97.65 61.10
CA ALA A 27 93.02 97.20 59.72
C ALA A 27 93.37 95.71 59.65
N LEU A 28 94.23 95.22 60.56
CA LEU A 28 94.56 93.80 60.66
C LEU A 28 93.37 92.96 61.12
N ARG A 29 92.59 93.43 62.11
CA ARG A 29 91.34 92.78 62.54
C ARG A 29 90.32 92.71 61.41
N LEU A 30 90.13 93.81 60.69
CA LEU A 30 89.25 93.89 59.52
C LEU A 30 89.73 92.96 58.40
N TYR A 31 91.03 92.95 58.09
CA TYR A 31 91.63 92.05 57.10
C TYR A 31 91.36 90.58 57.46
N ASN A 32 91.58 90.19 58.72
CA ASN A 32 91.30 88.83 59.18
C ASN A 32 89.81 88.49 59.09
N ARG A 33 88.92 89.43 59.44
CA ARG A 33 87.46 89.25 59.35
C ARG A 33 86.99 89.14 57.89
N VAL A 34 87.48 90.00 57.00
CA VAL A 34 87.20 89.93 55.55
C VAL A 34 87.67 88.59 55.01
N ARG A 35 88.89 88.16 55.33
CA ARG A 35 89.42 86.87 54.89
C ARG A 35 88.60 85.68 55.39
N GLN A 36 88.05 85.74 56.60
CA GLN A 36 87.17 84.70 57.11
C GLN A 36 85.81 84.69 56.41
N LEU A 37 85.20 85.86 56.23
CA LEU A 37 83.93 86.00 55.50
C LEU A 37 84.06 85.52 54.06
N GLN A 38 85.17 85.81 53.38
CA GLN A 38 85.43 85.34 52.02
C GLN A 38 85.56 83.81 51.96
N LYS A 39 86.21 83.18 52.95
CA LYS A 39 86.24 81.71 53.06
C LYS A 39 84.87 81.11 53.33
N GLU A 40 84.04 81.78 54.13
CA GLU A 40 82.66 81.36 54.41
C GLU A 40 81.77 81.52 53.18
N GLU A 41 81.91 82.62 52.43
CA GLU A 41 81.27 82.87 51.15
C GLU A 41 81.66 81.82 50.11
N ASP A 42 82.95 81.52 49.94
CA ASP A 42 83.44 80.46 49.04
C ASP A 42 82.84 79.09 49.38
N ARG A 43 82.74 78.77 50.68
CA ARG A 43 82.12 77.52 51.15
C ARG A 43 80.62 77.50 50.87
N ALA A 44 79.91 78.60 51.12
CA ALA A 44 78.49 78.73 50.81
C ALA A 44 78.24 78.63 49.30
N GLN A 45 79.08 79.26 48.49
CA GLN A 45 78.99 79.26 47.03
C GLN A 45 79.23 77.87 46.45
N LYS A 46 80.22 77.11 46.97
CA LYS A 46 80.41 75.70 46.61
C LYS A 46 79.19 74.84 46.94
N ARG A 47 78.59 75.02 48.13
CA ARG A 47 77.35 74.32 48.51
C ARG A 47 76.17 74.70 47.61
N ILE A 48 76.04 75.97 47.24
CA ILE A 48 74.99 76.44 46.30
C ILE A 48 75.18 75.82 44.92
N VAL A 49 76.41 75.75 44.42
CA VAL A 49 76.71 75.11 43.13
C VAL A 49 76.40 73.62 43.17
N GLU A 50 76.81 72.92 44.23
CA GLU A 50 76.55 71.49 44.41
C GLU A 50 75.05 71.18 44.52
N THR A 51 74.31 71.95 45.33
CA THR A 51 72.85 71.83 45.44
C THR A 51 72.14 72.12 44.13
N LYS A 52 72.57 73.14 43.37
CA LYS A 52 72.06 73.40 42.00
C LYS A 52 72.36 72.25 41.05
N LYS A 53 73.55 71.65 41.12
CA LYS A 53 73.91 70.47 40.30
C LYS A 53 73.02 69.28 40.65
N ARG A 54 72.87 68.98 41.94
CA ARG A 54 72.02 67.89 42.42
C ARG A 54 70.54 68.11 42.06
N ALA A 55 70.05 69.35 42.13
CA ALA A 55 68.70 69.70 41.69
C ALA A 55 68.50 69.43 40.19
N LYS A 56 69.48 69.80 39.34
CA LYS A 56 69.44 69.50 37.90
C LYS A 56 69.42 67.99 37.62
N GLU A 57 70.19 67.21 38.37
CA GLU A 57 70.21 65.75 38.22
C GLU A 57 68.88 65.10 38.62
N ILE A 58 68.25 65.60 39.70
CA ILE A 58 66.91 65.14 40.13
C ILE A 58 65.86 65.47 39.07
N ILE A 59 65.88 66.67 38.49
CA ILE A 59 64.95 67.05 37.42
C ILE A 59 65.13 66.13 36.21
N LYS A 60 66.37 65.93 35.73
CA LYS A 60 66.65 65.01 34.62
C LYS A 60 66.28 63.56 34.93
N ALA A 61 66.42 63.12 36.17
CA ALA A 61 65.97 61.78 36.59
C ALA A 61 64.44 61.68 36.57
N ARG A 62 63.74 62.71 37.03
CA ARG A 62 62.27 62.80 36.99
C ARG A 62 61.75 62.81 35.55
N GLU A 63 62.32 63.62 34.67
CA GLU A 63 61.99 63.67 33.24
C GLU A 63 62.18 62.31 32.56
N ARG A 64 63.32 61.62 32.80
CA ARG A 64 63.55 60.28 32.26
C ARG A 64 62.57 59.24 32.81
N ASN A 65 62.21 59.33 34.09
CA ASN A 65 61.25 58.42 34.69
C ASN A 65 59.82 58.67 34.16
N GLU A 66 59.45 59.93 33.97
CA GLU A 66 58.18 60.35 33.37
C GLU A 66 58.08 59.89 31.91
N GLN A 67 59.14 60.08 31.12
CA GLN A 67 59.20 59.55 29.75
C GLN A 67 59.03 58.02 29.71
N LYS A 68 59.73 57.28 30.57
CA LYS A 68 59.57 55.81 30.66
C LYS A 68 58.15 55.40 31.08
N LEU A 69 57.52 56.17 31.95
CA LEU A 69 56.14 55.92 32.37
C LEU A 69 55.17 56.13 31.20
N LEU A 70 55.34 57.24 30.46
CA LEU A 70 54.54 57.56 29.28
C LEU A 70 54.73 56.51 28.17
N GLU A 71 55.97 56.10 27.89
CA GLU A 71 56.25 55.03 26.92
C GLU A 71 55.61 53.71 27.34
N LYS A 72 55.66 53.36 28.62
CA LYS A 72 55.01 52.14 29.14
C LYS A 72 53.49 52.23 29.02
N GLU A 73 52.91 53.39 29.33
CA GLU A 73 51.48 53.63 29.20
C GLU A 73 51.02 53.54 27.75
N GLN A 74 51.78 54.14 26.82
CA GLN A 74 51.53 54.05 25.38
C GLN A 74 51.60 52.61 24.89
N ARG A 75 52.65 51.86 25.23
CA ARG A 75 52.75 50.43 24.86
C ARG A 75 51.59 49.61 25.41
N HIS A 76 51.18 49.88 26.65
CA HIS A 76 50.04 49.19 27.24
C HIS A 76 48.73 49.56 26.55
N ARG A 77 48.59 50.82 26.11
CA ARG A 77 47.44 51.29 25.34
C ARG A 77 47.39 50.64 23.96
N GLU A 78 48.49 50.64 23.22
CA GLU A 78 48.60 49.98 21.92
C GLU A 78 48.30 48.48 22.01
N LEU A 79 48.85 47.80 23.01
CA LEU A 79 48.55 46.38 23.24
C LEU A 79 47.07 46.15 23.56
N ALA A 80 46.46 47.03 24.37
CA ALA A 80 45.04 46.94 24.69
C ALA A 80 44.17 47.17 23.44
N GLU A 81 44.52 48.13 22.58
CA GLU A 81 43.86 48.37 21.30
C GLU A 81 43.97 47.16 20.37
N GLN A 82 45.14 46.53 20.25
CA GLN A 82 45.33 45.30 19.47
C GLN A 82 44.48 44.14 20.00
N VAL A 83 44.40 43.98 21.32
CA VAL A 83 43.58 42.92 21.94
C VAL A 83 42.09 43.16 21.66
N GLU A 84 41.62 44.40 21.74
CA GLU A 84 40.22 44.73 21.40
C GLU A 84 39.92 44.53 19.92
N GLU A 85 40.85 44.90 19.03
CA GLU A 85 40.72 44.65 17.59
C GLU A 85 40.64 43.15 17.28
N GLN A 86 41.52 42.33 17.87
CA GLN A 86 41.47 40.88 17.73
C GLN A 86 40.17 40.29 18.29
N LYS A 87 39.64 40.81 19.41
CA LYS A 87 38.33 40.36 19.94
C LYS A 87 37.21 40.66 18.95
N LEU A 88 37.22 41.84 18.34
CA LEU A 88 36.22 42.23 17.36
C LEU A 88 36.30 41.37 16.09
N GLU A 89 37.50 41.10 15.59
CA GLU A 89 37.72 40.22 14.45
C GLU A 89 37.25 38.78 14.74
N ASN A 90 37.60 38.25 15.92
CA ASN A 90 37.12 36.94 16.37
C ASN A 90 35.60 36.90 16.52
N LEU A 91 34.96 37.99 16.95
CA LEU A 91 33.51 38.08 17.05
C LEU A 91 32.86 38.09 15.67
N ARG A 92 33.39 38.87 14.71
CA ARG A 92 32.94 38.87 13.31
C ARG A 92 33.08 37.51 12.66
N ALA A 93 34.22 36.84 12.83
CA ALA A 93 34.44 35.49 12.31
C ALA A 93 33.44 34.48 12.89
N LYS A 94 33.10 34.60 14.18
CA LYS A 94 32.05 33.78 14.81
C LYS A 94 30.67 34.06 14.23
N GLU A 95 30.33 35.33 14.00
CA GLU A 95 29.05 35.71 13.38
C GLU A 95 28.93 35.20 11.94
N GLU A 96 29.99 35.31 11.14
CA GLU A 96 30.05 34.78 9.78
C GLU A 96 29.93 33.25 9.75
N ALA A 97 30.64 32.55 10.64
CA ALA A 97 30.53 31.10 10.78
C ALA A 97 29.10 30.66 11.16
N LEU A 98 28.44 31.41 12.06
CA LEU A 98 27.05 31.16 12.43
C LEU A 98 26.10 31.39 11.25
N ARG A 99 26.29 32.48 10.49
CA ARG A 99 25.51 32.78 9.28
C ARG A 99 25.63 31.68 8.25
N HIS A 100 26.84 31.22 7.95
CA HIS A 100 27.06 30.11 7.03
C HIS A 100 26.40 28.81 7.51
N ARG A 101 26.44 28.51 8.81
CA ARG A 101 25.74 27.34 9.35
C ARG A 101 24.23 27.44 9.15
N ILE A 102 23.64 28.59 9.47
CA ILE A 102 22.20 28.84 9.27
C ILE A 102 21.83 28.72 7.79
N GLU A 103 22.66 29.26 6.90
CA GLU A 103 22.45 29.18 5.45
C GLU A 103 22.52 27.74 4.94
N GLN A 104 23.48 26.94 5.44
CA GLN A 104 23.58 25.52 5.13
C GLN A 104 22.36 24.73 5.64
N GLU A 105 21.92 24.98 6.87
CA GLU A 105 20.72 24.35 7.43
C GLU A 105 19.47 24.72 6.63
N ASN A 106 19.32 26.00 6.28
CA ASN A 106 18.22 26.47 5.45
C ASN A 106 18.26 25.84 4.05
N ARG A 107 19.43 25.68 3.44
CA ARG A 107 19.59 24.99 2.15
C ARG A 107 19.13 23.54 2.23
N VAL A 108 19.59 22.81 3.25
CA VAL A 108 19.14 21.41 3.48
C VAL A 108 17.63 21.35 3.71
N TYR A 109 17.05 22.33 4.42
CA TYR A 109 15.61 22.41 4.61
C TYR A 109 14.86 22.64 3.29
N GLN A 110 15.35 23.53 2.42
CA GLN A 110 14.76 23.77 1.10
C GLN A 110 14.87 22.53 0.20
N ASP A 111 16.02 21.86 0.16
CA ASP A 111 16.20 20.63 -0.61
C ASP A 111 15.24 19.51 -0.12
N LYS A 112 15.04 19.41 1.21
CA LYS A 112 14.03 18.50 1.79
C LYS A 112 12.60 18.88 1.39
N LEU A 113 12.27 20.17 1.37
CA LEU A 113 10.96 20.64 0.95
C LEU A 113 10.71 20.30 -0.53
N GLU A 114 11.70 20.52 -1.39
CA GLU A 114 11.62 20.24 -2.83
C GLU A 114 11.47 18.74 -3.10
N THR A 115 12.24 17.90 -2.42
CA THR A 115 12.12 16.43 -2.55
C THR A 115 10.75 15.92 -2.09
N VAL A 116 10.18 16.47 -1.01
CA VAL A 116 8.83 16.15 -0.56
C VAL A 116 7.77 16.61 -1.58
N GLN A 117 7.94 17.78 -2.19
CA GLN A 117 7.03 18.26 -3.23
C GLN A 117 7.08 17.38 -4.47
N LYS A 118 8.29 17.07 -4.96
CA LYS A 118 8.48 16.21 -6.14
C LYS A 118 7.89 14.82 -5.93
N THR A 119 8.17 14.19 -4.78
CA THR A 119 7.60 12.87 -4.46
C THR A 119 6.07 12.91 -4.32
N LYS A 120 5.50 14.01 -3.81
CA LYS A 120 4.05 14.22 -3.77
C LYS A 120 3.44 14.35 -5.16
N GLU A 121 4.08 15.10 -6.05
CA GLU A 121 3.66 15.25 -7.46
C GLU A 121 3.73 13.92 -8.21
N GLU A 122 4.86 13.20 -8.10
CA GLU A 122 5.04 11.86 -8.67
C GLU A 122 3.96 10.89 -8.16
N ARG A 123 3.68 10.88 -6.85
CA ARG A 123 2.62 10.05 -6.27
C ARG A 123 1.25 10.42 -6.81
N ALA A 124 0.94 11.71 -6.94
CA ALA A 124 -0.34 12.18 -7.47
C ALA A 124 -0.51 11.79 -8.95
N GLU A 125 0.56 11.83 -9.73
CA GLU A 125 0.56 11.39 -11.13
C GLU A 125 0.33 9.89 -11.25
N ILE A 126 1.04 9.08 -10.44
CA ILE A 126 0.83 7.63 -10.38
C ILE A 126 -0.60 7.30 -9.98
N GLU A 127 -1.15 7.98 -8.97
CA GLU A 127 -2.53 7.79 -8.53
C GLU A 127 -3.54 8.14 -9.64
N ARG A 128 -3.28 9.22 -10.39
CA ARG A 128 -4.09 9.61 -11.55
C ARG A 128 -4.08 8.54 -12.64
N LEU A 129 -2.90 8.03 -13.00
CA LEU A 129 -2.75 6.98 -14.01
C LEU A 129 -3.42 5.67 -13.57
N LEU A 130 -3.29 5.31 -12.29
CA LEU A 130 -3.96 4.16 -11.71
C LEU A 130 -5.49 4.32 -11.76
N ALA A 131 -6.01 5.50 -11.45
CA ALA A 131 -7.44 5.80 -11.55
C ALA A 131 -7.96 5.71 -12.99
N GLU A 132 -7.20 6.23 -13.95
CA GLU A 132 -7.53 6.14 -15.38
C GLU A 132 -7.53 4.69 -15.87
N SER A 133 -6.50 3.91 -15.52
CA SER A 133 -6.43 2.47 -15.83
C SER A 133 -7.60 1.69 -15.23
N ARG A 134 -7.97 1.98 -13.97
CA ARG A 134 -9.15 1.38 -13.31
C ARG A 134 -10.46 1.72 -14.00
N LEU A 135 -10.62 2.96 -14.45
CA LEU A 135 -11.82 3.38 -15.21
C LEU A 135 -11.91 2.65 -16.54
N LEU A 136 -10.79 2.51 -17.24
CA LEU A 136 -10.73 1.80 -18.51
C LEU A 136 -11.06 0.31 -18.32
N ALA A 137 -10.42 -0.35 -17.35
CA ALA A 137 -10.72 -1.74 -17.01
C ALA A 137 -12.19 -1.94 -16.60
N ARG A 138 -12.79 -0.99 -15.86
CA ARG A 138 -14.22 -1.02 -15.52
C ARG A 138 -15.10 -0.90 -16.77
N LYS A 139 -14.73 -0.03 -17.71
CA LYS A 139 -15.47 0.14 -18.98
C LYS A 139 -15.42 -1.14 -19.81
N GLU A 140 -14.23 -1.73 -19.96
CA GLU A 140 -14.06 -3.00 -20.68
C GLU A 140 -14.85 -4.14 -20.02
N ALA A 141 -14.85 -4.22 -18.68
CA ALA A 141 -15.64 -5.22 -17.97
C ALA A 141 -17.16 -5.05 -18.18
N LEU A 142 -17.64 -3.80 -18.28
CA LEU A 142 -19.04 -3.52 -18.63
C LEU A 142 -19.36 -3.95 -20.07
N GLU A 143 -18.49 -3.62 -21.03
CA GLU A 143 -18.65 -4.04 -22.42
C GLU A 143 -18.66 -5.57 -22.55
N GLN A 144 -17.75 -6.26 -21.86
CA GLN A 144 -17.74 -7.72 -21.78
C GLN A 144 -19.04 -8.27 -21.18
N LYS A 145 -19.53 -7.70 -20.08
CA LYS A 145 -20.80 -8.09 -19.48
C LYS A 145 -21.98 -7.92 -20.44
N ASP A 146 -22.03 -6.83 -21.20
CA ASP A 146 -23.08 -6.58 -22.18
C ASP A 146 -23.04 -7.57 -23.34
N THR A 147 -21.84 -7.94 -23.82
CA THR A 147 -21.71 -8.98 -24.86
C THR A 147 -22.21 -10.34 -24.37
N ILE A 148 -21.85 -10.74 -23.15
CA ILE A 148 -22.32 -12.00 -22.55
C ILE A 148 -23.84 -11.97 -22.39
N ARG A 149 -24.41 -10.86 -21.91
CA ARG A 149 -25.86 -10.69 -21.77
C ARG A 149 -26.56 -10.84 -23.11
N LYS A 150 -26.05 -10.20 -24.17
CA LYS A 150 -26.61 -10.31 -25.52
C LYS A 150 -26.56 -11.75 -26.04
N GLN A 151 -25.42 -12.43 -25.88
CA GLN A 151 -25.29 -13.85 -26.24
C GLN A 151 -26.29 -14.75 -25.49
N GLN A 152 -26.49 -14.49 -24.19
CA GLN A 152 -27.48 -15.23 -23.38
C GLN A 152 -28.92 -14.96 -23.85
N GLU A 153 -29.26 -13.71 -24.17
CA GLU A 153 -30.58 -13.34 -24.70
C GLU A 153 -30.83 -13.98 -26.06
N ASP A 154 -29.84 -13.96 -26.97
CA ASP A 154 -29.94 -14.60 -28.29
C ASP A 154 -30.06 -16.13 -28.18
N ALA A 155 -29.30 -16.77 -27.27
CA ALA A 155 -29.43 -18.20 -27.00
C ALA A 155 -30.82 -18.54 -26.44
N ARG A 156 -31.35 -17.74 -25.52
CA ARG A 156 -32.71 -17.90 -24.98
C ARG A 156 -33.77 -17.78 -26.06
N ARG A 157 -33.68 -16.74 -26.90
CA ARG A 157 -34.58 -16.55 -28.06
C ARG A 157 -34.53 -17.76 -28.99
N LYS A 158 -33.33 -18.29 -29.29
CA LYS A 158 -33.19 -19.47 -30.13
C LYS A 158 -33.82 -20.72 -29.51
N ILE A 159 -33.71 -20.91 -28.20
CA ILE A 159 -34.38 -22.00 -27.49
C ILE A 159 -35.90 -21.82 -27.57
N GLU A 160 -36.40 -20.60 -27.38
CA GLU A 160 -37.83 -20.29 -27.43
C GLU A 160 -38.40 -20.52 -28.84
N THR A 161 -37.71 -20.07 -29.89
CA THR A 161 -38.14 -20.32 -31.27
C THR A 161 -38.16 -21.80 -31.60
N LEU A 162 -37.14 -22.57 -31.18
CA LEU A 162 -37.13 -24.02 -31.36
C LEU A 162 -38.26 -24.73 -30.60
N LYS A 163 -38.59 -24.27 -29.39
CA LYS A 163 -39.73 -24.80 -28.63
C LYS A 163 -41.04 -24.52 -29.35
N LEU A 164 -41.23 -23.29 -29.84
CA LEU A 164 -42.42 -22.91 -30.58
C LEU A 164 -42.55 -23.74 -31.86
N GLN A 165 -41.49 -23.89 -32.64
CA GLN A 165 -41.47 -24.72 -33.85
C GLN A 165 -41.80 -26.19 -33.57
N LYS A 166 -41.30 -26.76 -32.47
CA LYS A 166 -41.64 -28.14 -32.08
C LYS A 166 -43.12 -28.25 -31.69
N LEU A 167 -43.66 -27.26 -30.98
CA LEU A 167 -45.07 -27.24 -30.61
C LEU A 167 -45.97 -27.11 -31.83
N THR A 168 -45.66 -26.19 -32.75
CA THR A 168 -46.44 -26.00 -33.98
C THR A 168 -46.39 -27.24 -34.86
N ALA A 169 -45.22 -27.86 -35.03
CA ALA A 169 -45.10 -29.09 -35.79
C ALA A 169 -45.91 -30.25 -35.17
N ALA A 170 -45.92 -30.36 -33.83
CA ALA A 170 -46.74 -31.35 -33.14
C ALA A 170 -48.25 -31.07 -33.30
N GLN A 171 -48.66 -29.79 -33.26
CA GLN A 171 -50.05 -29.39 -33.52
C GLN A 171 -50.46 -29.71 -34.96
N GLU A 172 -49.65 -29.37 -35.95
CA GLU A 172 -49.91 -29.68 -37.36
C GLU A 172 -50.01 -31.20 -37.60
N GLU A 173 -49.16 -31.99 -36.94
CA GLU A 173 -49.25 -33.45 -37.03
C GLU A 173 -50.56 -33.97 -36.42
N TYR A 174 -50.97 -33.43 -35.26
CA TYR A 174 -52.23 -33.79 -34.63
C TYR A 174 -53.43 -33.40 -35.49
N GLU A 175 -53.44 -32.18 -36.05
CA GLU A 175 -54.48 -31.72 -36.97
C GLU A 175 -54.56 -32.59 -38.23
N ARG A 176 -53.42 -33.00 -38.77
CA ARG A 176 -53.38 -33.93 -39.91
C ARG A 176 -54.03 -35.27 -39.57
N ARG A 177 -53.67 -35.87 -38.43
CA ARG A 177 -54.27 -37.14 -37.97
C ARG A 177 -55.77 -37.00 -37.72
N LEU A 178 -56.19 -35.89 -37.09
CA LEU A 178 -57.61 -35.62 -36.87
C LEU A 178 -58.37 -35.50 -38.19
N LYS A 179 -57.79 -34.84 -39.19
CA LYS A 179 -58.38 -34.73 -40.52
C LYS A 179 -58.51 -36.09 -41.20
N GLU A 180 -57.47 -36.91 -41.15
CA GLU A 180 -57.50 -38.28 -41.69
C GLU A 180 -58.63 -39.12 -41.06
N GLU A 181 -58.82 -39.02 -39.73
CA GLU A 181 -59.91 -39.70 -39.02
C GLU A 181 -61.30 -39.16 -39.40
N ILE A 182 -61.44 -37.84 -39.55
CA ILE A 182 -62.69 -37.22 -40.02
C ILE A 182 -63.02 -37.68 -41.44
N ASP A 183 -62.04 -37.68 -42.34
CA ASP A 183 -62.22 -38.12 -43.73
C ASP A 183 -62.58 -39.62 -43.80
N ALA A 184 -61.96 -40.45 -42.96
CA ALA A 184 -62.30 -41.86 -42.82
C ALA A 184 -63.74 -42.07 -42.30
N LYS A 185 -64.17 -41.27 -41.32
CA LYS A 185 -65.55 -41.29 -40.81
C LYS A 185 -66.54 -40.90 -41.91
N ILE A 186 -66.28 -39.83 -42.65
CA ILE A 186 -67.13 -39.38 -43.76
C ILE A 186 -67.24 -40.48 -44.83
N ALA A 187 -66.13 -41.12 -45.20
CA ALA A 187 -66.14 -42.22 -46.17
C ALA A 187 -66.98 -43.41 -45.69
N LYS A 188 -66.93 -43.74 -44.39
CA LYS A 188 -67.78 -44.79 -43.80
C LYS A 188 -69.26 -44.41 -43.76
N GLU A 189 -69.57 -43.16 -43.44
CA GLU A 189 -70.95 -42.66 -43.47
C GLU A 189 -71.54 -42.74 -44.89
N GLN A 190 -70.76 -42.36 -45.91
CA GLN A 190 -71.17 -42.50 -47.32
C GLN A 190 -71.38 -43.96 -47.73
N GLU A 191 -70.56 -44.88 -47.24
CA GLU A 191 -70.74 -46.31 -47.51
C GLU A 191 -71.99 -46.87 -46.84
N ILE A 192 -72.27 -46.47 -45.59
CA ILE A 192 -73.51 -46.82 -44.89
C ILE A 192 -74.72 -46.29 -45.66
N GLU A 193 -74.64 -45.05 -46.16
CA GLU A 193 -75.70 -44.45 -46.96
C GLU A 193 -75.96 -45.23 -48.25
N ARG A 194 -74.91 -45.67 -48.96
CA ARG A 194 -75.05 -46.56 -50.13
C ARG A 194 -75.71 -47.88 -49.77
N LEU A 195 -75.27 -48.54 -48.69
CA LEU A 195 -75.85 -49.80 -48.23
C LEU A 195 -77.33 -49.62 -47.86
N ALA A 196 -77.70 -48.51 -47.23
CA ALA A 196 -79.09 -48.18 -46.91
C ALA A 196 -79.94 -47.96 -48.17
N GLN A 197 -79.41 -47.32 -49.21
CA GLN A 197 -80.11 -47.20 -50.51
C GLN A 197 -80.33 -48.57 -51.16
N MET A 198 -79.31 -49.44 -51.16
CA MET A 198 -79.44 -50.81 -51.66
C MET A 198 -80.47 -51.62 -50.86
N GLU A 199 -80.52 -51.45 -49.54
CA GLU A 199 -81.53 -52.07 -48.68
C GLU A 199 -82.94 -51.61 -49.07
N LEU A 200 -83.16 -50.30 -49.24
CA LEU A 200 -84.45 -49.76 -49.66
C LEU A 200 -84.90 -50.32 -51.02
N GLU A 201 -84.01 -50.39 -52.01
CA GLU A 201 -84.32 -51.02 -53.30
C GLU A 201 -84.67 -52.50 -53.15
N LEU A 202 -83.92 -53.24 -52.31
CA LEU A 202 -84.18 -54.65 -52.07
C LEU A 202 -85.54 -54.87 -51.40
N ILE A 203 -85.88 -54.03 -50.41
CA ILE A 203 -87.19 -54.01 -49.74
C ILE A 203 -88.28 -53.70 -50.77
N GLU A 204 -88.09 -52.73 -51.65
CA GLU A 204 -89.07 -52.38 -52.68
C GLU A 204 -89.27 -53.54 -53.67
N ARG A 205 -88.18 -54.15 -54.15
CA ARG A 205 -88.25 -55.35 -55.01
C ARG A 205 -88.93 -56.52 -54.30
N LEU A 206 -88.64 -56.74 -53.01
CA LEU A 206 -89.29 -57.77 -52.20
C LEU A 206 -90.78 -57.48 -52.03
N LYS A 207 -91.18 -56.23 -51.77
CA LYS A 207 -92.57 -55.80 -51.67
C LYS A 207 -93.31 -56.01 -52.99
N ASN A 208 -92.67 -55.68 -54.11
CA ASN A 208 -93.21 -55.90 -55.45
C ASN A 208 -93.36 -57.40 -55.74
N LYS A 209 -92.34 -58.22 -55.45
CA LYS A 209 -92.42 -59.68 -55.57
C LYS A 209 -93.49 -60.29 -54.65
N GLN A 210 -93.65 -59.81 -53.42
CA GLN A 210 -94.72 -60.24 -52.52
C GLN A 210 -96.10 -59.81 -53.05
N ALA A 211 -96.23 -58.61 -53.65
CA ALA A 211 -97.46 -58.17 -54.28
C ALA A 211 -97.80 -59.01 -55.52
N GLU A 212 -96.81 -59.34 -56.35
CA GLU A 212 -96.94 -60.28 -57.47
C GLU A 212 -97.33 -61.68 -56.98
N GLN A 213 -96.67 -62.21 -55.94
CA GLN A 213 -97.05 -63.48 -55.32
C GLN A 213 -98.49 -63.41 -54.80
N ARG A 214 -98.90 -62.33 -54.12
CA ARG A 214 -100.29 -62.15 -53.66
C ARG A 214 -101.28 -62.14 -54.83
N LYS A 215 -100.95 -61.47 -55.96
CA LYS A 215 -101.77 -61.52 -57.18
C LYS A 215 -101.82 -62.91 -57.80
N ALA A 216 -100.69 -63.61 -57.86
CA ALA A 216 -100.62 -64.99 -58.35
C ALA A 216 -101.42 -65.94 -57.45
N TYR A 217 -101.33 -65.78 -56.12
CA TYR A 217 -102.17 -66.52 -55.16
C TYR A 217 -103.65 -66.19 -55.33
N GLN A 218 -104.04 -64.92 -55.57
CA GLN A 218 -105.43 -64.54 -55.86
C GLN A 218 -105.93 -65.14 -57.19
N GLN A 219 -105.08 -65.20 -58.22
CA GLN A 219 -105.41 -65.84 -59.50
C GLN A 219 -105.51 -67.36 -59.34
N LEU A 220 -104.60 -67.97 -58.56
CA LEU A 220 -104.68 -69.38 -58.19
C LEU A 220 -105.92 -69.66 -57.35
N GLU A 221 -106.29 -68.81 -56.40
CA GLU A 221 -107.52 -68.93 -55.61
C GLU A 221 -108.77 -68.79 -56.51
N ALA A 222 -108.75 -67.88 -57.49
CA ALA A 222 -109.81 -67.75 -58.49
C ALA A 222 -109.94 -68.96 -59.43
N VAL A 223 -108.83 -69.60 -59.80
CA VAL A 223 -108.81 -70.81 -60.65
C VAL A 223 -109.06 -72.09 -59.84
N LEU A 224 -108.59 -72.17 -58.60
CA LEU A 224 -108.81 -73.28 -57.66
C LEU A 224 -110.21 -73.25 -57.04
N SER A 225 -110.91 -72.11 -57.04
CA SER A 225 -112.33 -72.02 -56.68
C SER A 225 -113.27 -72.71 -57.69
N LEU A 226 -112.74 -73.24 -58.82
CA LEU A 226 -113.46 -73.99 -59.84
C LEU A 226 -113.11 -75.51 -59.89
N GLY A 227 -112.32 -76.05 -58.96
CA GLY A 227 -111.99 -77.47 -58.99
C GLY A 227 -111.39 -77.97 -57.67
N SER A 228 -112.21 -78.70 -56.90
CA SER A 228 -111.88 -79.20 -55.57
C SER A 228 -110.99 -80.46 -55.57
N VAL A 229 -110.32 -80.68 -54.42
CA VAL A 229 -109.98 -81.97 -53.74
C VAL A 229 -108.48 -82.36 -53.69
N SER A 230 -107.98 -82.42 -52.44
CA SER A 230 -107.09 -83.40 -51.76
C SER A 230 -105.89 -84.01 -52.52
N THR A 231 -104.69 -84.28 -51.93
CA THR A 231 -104.42 -85.23 -50.83
C THR A 231 -102.90 -85.28 -50.51
N SER A 232 -102.55 -85.46 -49.22
CA SER A 232 -101.49 -86.28 -48.58
C SER A 232 -100.01 -86.43 -49.05
N LYS A 233 -99.14 -86.58 -48.01
CA LYS A 233 -97.85 -87.33 -47.88
C LYS A 233 -96.65 -86.80 -48.68
N GLY A 234 -95.41 -86.69 -48.19
CA GLY A 234 -94.69 -87.35 -47.09
C GLY A 234 -93.41 -88.03 -47.66
N LEU A 235 -92.29 -87.97 -46.92
CA LEU A 235 -90.98 -88.66 -47.13
C LEU A 235 -89.97 -87.93 -48.05
N ALA A 236 -88.64 -88.05 -47.97
CA ALA A 236 -87.61 -88.44 -46.99
C ALA A 236 -86.28 -88.51 -47.78
N ALA A 237 -85.15 -88.41 -47.07
CA ALA A 237 -83.79 -88.84 -47.46
C ALA A 237 -83.08 -88.05 -48.58
N ALA A 238 -81.75 -87.98 -48.67
CA ALA A 238 -80.59 -88.10 -47.79
C ALA A 238 -79.38 -87.88 -48.73
N SER A 239 -78.30 -87.25 -48.27
CA SER A 239 -76.90 -87.72 -48.45
C SER A 239 -75.88 -86.60 -48.21
N LYS A 240 -74.86 -86.97 -47.43
CA LYS A 240 -73.55 -86.33 -47.17
C LYS A 240 -72.63 -86.47 -48.43
N PRO A 241 -71.28 -86.28 -48.43
CA PRO A 241 -70.31 -85.88 -47.37
C PRO A 241 -69.18 -84.92 -47.83
N GLY A 242 -68.23 -84.61 -46.92
CA GLY A 242 -66.83 -84.36 -47.32
C GLY A 242 -66.14 -83.11 -46.74
N SER A 243 -65.46 -83.26 -45.62
CA SER A 243 -64.28 -82.45 -45.19
C SER A 243 -63.01 -83.00 -45.89
N PRO A 244 -61.74 -82.61 -45.58
CA PRO A 244 -61.13 -81.39 -45.01
C PRO A 244 -59.81 -81.00 -45.77
N LYS A 245 -58.92 -80.22 -45.10
CA LYS A 245 -57.45 -80.02 -45.29
C LYS A 245 -57.01 -78.71 -46.00
N VAL A 246 -55.92 -78.00 -45.65
CA VAL A 246 -54.87 -78.06 -44.59
C VAL A 246 -53.90 -76.85 -44.76
N VAL A 247 -53.22 -76.48 -43.64
CA VAL A 247 -51.80 -76.04 -43.46
C VAL A 247 -51.26 -74.78 -44.20
N ALA A 248 -50.31 -73.96 -43.70
CA ALA A 248 -49.35 -74.05 -42.59
C ALA A 248 -48.51 -72.74 -42.43
N VAL A 249 -48.20 -72.38 -41.17
CA VAL A 249 -46.82 -72.14 -40.61
C VAL A 249 -46.18 -70.78 -41.00
N ALA A 250 -45.43 -70.04 -40.17
CA ALA A 250 -44.54 -70.29 -39.03
C ALA A 250 -44.31 -68.94 -38.28
N VAL A 251 -44.20 -68.88 -36.93
CA VAL A 251 -42.92 -68.86 -36.14
C VAL A 251 -42.23 -67.48 -36.20
N GLN A 252 -41.80 -66.76 -35.14
CA GLN A 252 -41.44 -67.05 -33.75
C GLN A 252 -41.47 -65.74 -32.91
N SER A 253 -41.72 -65.87 -31.61
CA SER A 253 -41.47 -64.94 -30.48
C SER A 253 -39.94 -64.77 -30.20
N PRO A 254 -39.41 -64.13 -29.11
CA PRO A 254 -40.05 -63.65 -27.86
C PRO A 254 -39.54 -62.29 -27.28
N GLU A 255 -40.35 -61.55 -26.50
CA GLU A 255 -40.35 -61.36 -25.01
C GLU A 255 -39.14 -60.59 -24.42
N ARG A 256 -39.18 -59.81 -23.31
CA ARG A 256 -40.17 -59.46 -22.26
C ARG A 256 -39.65 -58.19 -21.53
N HIS A 257 -40.48 -57.19 -21.22
CA HIS A 257 -41.10 -56.85 -19.91
C HIS A 257 -40.17 -56.57 -18.71
N GLY A 258 -40.56 -55.55 -17.91
CA GLY A 258 -40.49 -55.67 -16.45
C GLY A 258 -40.10 -54.40 -15.68
N SER A 259 -41.07 -53.83 -14.99
CA SER A 259 -41.00 -52.72 -14.03
C SER A 259 -40.57 -53.13 -12.61
N ASN A 260 -39.90 -52.20 -11.90
CA ASN A 260 -40.28 -51.64 -10.58
C ASN A 260 -39.24 -51.69 -9.41
N LEU A 261 -39.08 -50.50 -8.81
CA LEU A 261 -38.83 -50.10 -7.40
C LEU A 261 -37.50 -50.41 -6.64
N SER A 262 -37.00 -49.31 -6.05
CA SER A 262 -36.50 -49.12 -4.67
C SER A 262 -35.00 -48.91 -4.39
N GLN A 263 -34.75 -47.72 -3.83
CA GLN A 263 -33.89 -47.39 -2.67
C GLN A 263 -32.42 -46.94 -2.83
N GLN A 264 -32.22 -45.72 -2.30
CA GLN A 264 -31.14 -45.20 -1.44
C GLN A 264 -29.74 -44.90 -2.00
N GLY A 265 -29.32 -43.65 -1.75
CA GLY A 265 -28.02 -43.37 -1.13
C GLY A 265 -26.95 -42.71 -2.02
N PRO A 266 -26.48 -41.49 -1.70
CA PRO A 266 -25.33 -40.86 -2.35
C PRO A 266 -24.03 -41.28 -1.65
N GLY A 267 -23.05 -41.75 -2.42
CA GLY A 267 -21.74 -42.17 -1.92
C GLY A 267 -20.64 -41.23 -2.40
N THR A 268 -20.35 -40.19 -1.63
CA THR A 268 -19.02 -39.56 -1.58
C THR A 268 -18.06 -40.50 -0.86
N PRO A 269 -16.81 -40.65 -1.32
CA PRO A 269 -15.72 -41.02 -0.42
C PRO A 269 -14.65 -39.92 -0.32
N PRO A 270 -13.88 -39.93 0.77
CA PRO A 270 -13.55 -38.74 1.54
C PRO A 270 -12.06 -38.36 1.49
N GLN A 271 -11.82 -37.13 1.93
CA GLN A 271 -10.54 -36.62 2.41
C GLN A 271 -9.92 -37.59 3.43
N GLN A 272 -8.63 -37.89 3.26
CA GLN A 272 -7.84 -38.61 4.25
C GLN A 272 -7.36 -37.63 5.33
N GLU A 273 -7.65 -38.02 6.57
CA GLU A 273 -7.23 -37.40 7.82
C GLU A 273 -5.73 -37.56 8.05
N ALA A 274 -5.15 -36.51 8.62
CA ALA A 274 -3.78 -36.41 9.08
C ALA A 274 -3.50 -37.41 10.21
N GLN A 275 -2.28 -37.95 10.20
CA GLN A 275 -1.66 -38.63 11.33
C GLN A 275 -0.82 -37.60 12.10
N ASP A 276 -0.98 -37.57 13.42
CA ASP A 276 -0.18 -36.77 14.37
C ASP A 276 1.29 -37.27 14.42
N ALA A 277 2.02 -37.08 13.34
CA ALA A 277 3.47 -37.18 13.32
C ALA A 277 4.03 -35.76 13.31
N GLU A 278 4.76 -35.39 14.37
CA GLU A 278 5.62 -34.20 14.37
C GLU A 278 6.45 -34.20 13.07
N PRO A 279 6.43 -33.12 12.27
CA PRO A 279 7.12 -33.11 10.99
C PRO A 279 8.61 -33.36 11.21
N SER A 280 9.17 -34.28 10.43
CA SER A 280 10.59 -34.61 10.54
C SER A 280 11.45 -33.39 10.20
N GLU A 281 12.71 -33.37 10.64
CA GLU A 281 13.63 -32.27 10.29
C GLU A 281 13.74 -32.04 8.77
N GLU A 282 13.56 -33.12 7.98
CA GLU A 282 13.51 -33.04 6.52
C GLU A 282 12.23 -32.36 6.01
N ASP A 283 11.08 -32.58 6.65
CA ASP A 283 9.83 -31.89 6.33
C ASP A 283 9.92 -30.40 6.65
N VAL A 284 10.52 -30.06 7.80
CA VAL A 284 10.78 -28.69 8.24
C VAL A 284 11.71 -27.96 7.26
N ALA A 285 12.79 -28.61 6.82
CA ALA A 285 13.71 -28.07 5.83
C ALA A 285 13.05 -27.87 4.46
N ARG A 286 12.22 -28.84 4.02
CA ARG A 286 11.48 -28.75 2.75
C ARG A 286 10.47 -27.61 2.76
N ALA A 287 9.70 -27.47 3.84
CA ALA A 287 8.74 -26.38 3.98
C ALA A 287 9.46 -25.02 3.99
N PHE A 288 10.56 -24.88 4.73
CA PHE A 288 11.32 -23.63 4.77
C PHE A 288 11.83 -23.21 3.40
N ALA A 289 12.35 -24.17 2.62
CA ALA A 289 12.84 -23.91 1.26
C ALA A 289 11.73 -23.44 0.28
N MET A 290 10.46 -23.74 0.54
CA MET A 290 9.36 -23.22 -0.28
C MET A 290 9.12 -21.72 -0.07
N TYR A 291 9.49 -21.20 1.11
CA TYR A 291 9.28 -19.80 1.48
C TYR A 291 10.54 -18.94 1.30
N ASP A 292 11.71 -19.55 1.16
CA ASP A 292 12.95 -18.91 0.74
C ASP A 292 13.01 -18.80 -0.79
N THR A 293 12.27 -17.83 -1.35
CA THR A 293 12.19 -17.62 -2.81
C THR A 293 13.51 -17.23 -3.44
N ASP A 294 14.43 -16.66 -2.64
CA ASP A 294 15.69 -16.11 -3.12
C ASP A 294 16.86 -17.11 -2.93
N GLY A 295 16.63 -18.23 -2.23
CA GLY A 295 17.62 -19.28 -1.97
C GLY A 295 18.79 -18.81 -1.10
N VAL A 296 18.57 -17.79 -0.28
CA VAL A 296 19.60 -17.14 0.56
C VAL A 296 19.68 -17.72 1.97
N GLY A 297 18.77 -18.63 2.33
CA GLY A 297 18.67 -19.26 3.65
C GLY A 297 17.87 -18.45 4.67
N GLU A 298 17.09 -17.47 4.23
CA GLU A 298 16.31 -16.56 5.05
C GLU A 298 14.88 -16.42 4.51
N ILE A 299 13.90 -16.32 5.41
CA ILE A 299 12.50 -16.02 5.04
C ILE A 299 12.03 -14.72 5.71
N PRO A 300 11.11 -13.96 5.08
CA PRO A 300 10.47 -12.83 5.73
C PRO A 300 9.68 -13.28 6.98
N THR A 301 9.73 -12.50 8.06
CA THR A 301 8.96 -12.75 9.30
C THR A 301 7.45 -12.89 9.05
N LEU A 302 6.91 -12.19 8.05
CA LEU A 302 5.50 -12.27 7.64
C LEU A 302 5.11 -13.64 7.07
N SER A 303 6.08 -14.41 6.55
CA SER A 303 5.86 -15.73 5.97
C SER A 303 5.82 -16.85 7.02
N LEU A 304 6.18 -16.56 8.28
CA LEU A 304 6.22 -17.55 9.35
C LEU A 304 4.85 -18.18 9.64
N ASP A 305 3.76 -17.42 9.60
CA ASP A 305 2.40 -17.96 9.83
C ASP A 305 2.02 -19.00 8.76
N SER A 306 2.29 -18.69 7.49
CA SER A 306 2.00 -19.59 6.37
C SER A 306 2.87 -20.84 6.43
N LEU A 307 4.16 -20.70 6.73
CA LEU A 307 5.08 -21.83 6.91
C LEU A 307 4.59 -22.79 8.01
N LEU A 308 4.16 -22.25 9.15
CA LEU A 308 3.68 -23.04 10.29
C LEU A 308 2.35 -23.74 9.98
N ARG A 309 1.47 -23.13 9.17
CA ARG A 309 0.24 -23.76 8.67
C ARG A 309 0.53 -24.93 7.73
N ASP A 310 1.52 -24.78 6.85
CA ASP A 310 1.92 -25.83 5.91
C ASP A 310 2.60 -27.02 6.62
N LEU A 311 3.28 -26.74 7.73
CA LEU A 311 3.82 -27.76 8.65
C LEU A 311 2.75 -28.40 9.55
N GLY A 312 1.49 -27.96 9.46
CA GLY A 312 0.38 -28.51 10.24
C GLY A 312 0.31 -28.02 11.69
N VAL A 313 1.11 -27.03 12.08
CA VAL A 313 1.19 -26.49 13.45
C VAL A 313 0.81 -25.00 13.47
N PRO A 314 -0.48 -24.65 13.27
CA PRO A 314 -0.91 -23.26 13.27
C PRO A 314 -0.80 -22.64 14.68
N LEU A 315 -0.18 -21.47 14.77
CA LEU A 315 -0.13 -20.69 16.01
C LEU A 315 -1.28 -19.68 16.08
N ASN A 316 -1.67 -19.31 17.30
CA ASN A 316 -2.57 -18.16 17.48
C ASN A 316 -1.81 -16.83 17.32
N PRO A 317 -2.48 -15.69 17.06
CA PRO A 317 -1.81 -14.42 16.79
C PRO A 317 -0.86 -13.94 17.91
N SER A 318 -1.19 -14.25 19.17
CA SER A 318 -0.35 -13.90 20.32
C SER A 318 0.92 -14.76 20.39
N GLN A 319 0.81 -16.07 20.13
CA GLN A 319 1.92 -17.01 20.06
C GLN A 319 2.83 -16.73 18.86
N LEU A 320 2.24 -16.41 17.70
CA LEU A 320 2.99 -16.01 16.51
C LEU A 320 3.81 -14.75 16.78
N SER A 321 3.22 -13.74 17.42
CA SER A 321 3.93 -12.51 17.78
C SER A 321 5.11 -12.78 18.72
N GLN A 322 4.94 -13.71 19.67
CA GLN A 322 5.99 -14.14 20.58
C GLN A 322 7.09 -14.93 19.86
N ALA A 323 6.73 -15.82 18.94
CA ALA A 323 7.68 -16.59 18.12
C ALA A 323 8.53 -15.67 17.23
N ILE A 324 7.90 -14.68 16.57
CA ILE A 324 8.61 -13.68 15.76
C ILE A 324 9.58 -12.88 16.64
N ALA A 325 9.16 -12.45 17.83
CA ALA A 325 10.03 -11.70 18.73
C ALA A 325 11.24 -12.51 19.25
N GLN A 326 11.11 -13.83 19.35
CA GLN A 326 12.21 -14.72 19.72
C GLN A 326 13.15 -15.00 18.55
N LEU A 327 12.59 -15.21 17.36
CA LEU A 327 13.34 -15.53 16.14
C LEU A 327 14.07 -14.32 15.57
N ASP A 328 13.41 -13.15 15.49
CA ASP A 328 13.97 -11.91 14.93
C ASP A 328 14.48 -10.98 16.04
N THR A 329 15.39 -11.47 16.89
CA THR A 329 15.98 -10.67 17.97
C THR A 329 16.76 -9.46 17.44
N SER A 330 17.27 -9.56 16.21
CA SER A 330 18.02 -8.49 15.54
C SER A 330 17.12 -7.43 14.86
N GLN A 331 15.79 -7.62 14.86
CA GLN A 331 14.82 -6.78 14.15
C GLN A 331 15.14 -6.57 12.67
N SER A 332 15.73 -7.59 12.06
CA SER A 332 16.08 -7.61 10.64
C SER A 332 14.85 -7.72 9.73
N GLY A 333 13.71 -8.16 10.28
CA GLY A 333 12.50 -8.49 9.54
C GLY A 333 12.59 -9.83 8.81
N LYS A 334 13.67 -10.59 9.01
CA LYS A 334 13.96 -11.88 8.38
C LYS A 334 14.32 -12.92 9.44
N ILE A 335 14.09 -14.19 9.10
CA ILE A 335 14.39 -15.34 9.96
C ILE A 335 15.29 -16.28 9.18
N THR A 336 16.48 -16.57 9.70
CA THR A 336 17.39 -17.55 9.10
C THR A 336 16.91 -18.97 9.39
N PHE A 337 17.27 -19.94 8.53
CA PHE A 337 16.94 -21.35 8.78
C PHE A 337 17.49 -21.87 10.12
N GLY A 338 18.68 -21.40 10.52
CA GLY A 338 19.30 -21.78 11.78
C GLY A 338 18.54 -21.28 13.01
N GLU A 339 18.04 -20.04 12.98
CA GLU A 339 17.19 -19.48 14.05
C GLU A 339 15.86 -20.22 14.14
N PHE A 340 15.24 -20.49 12.98
CA PHE A 340 13.98 -21.24 12.92
C PHE A 340 14.12 -22.67 13.45
N LEU A 341 15.17 -23.39 13.05
CA LEU A 341 15.38 -24.77 13.47
C LEU A 341 15.71 -24.88 14.98
N LEU A 342 16.45 -23.90 15.51
CA LEU A 342 16.75 -23.84 16.95
C LEU A 342 15.49 -23.63 17.79
N TRP A 343 14.60 -22.74 17.33
CA TRP A 343 13.29 -22.51 17.96
C TRP A 343 12.32 -23.67 17.75
N TRP A 344 12.37 -24.36 16.61
CA TRP A 344 11.50 -25.52 16.31
C TRP A 344 11.81 -26.74 17.17
N LYS A 345 13.09 -26.94 17.53
CA LYS A 345 13.55 -28.11 18.31
C LYS A 345 13.57 -27.91 19.83
N GLY A 346 13.44 -26.66 20.31
CA GLY A 346 13.56 -26.28 21.71
C GLY A 346 12.23 -25.90 22.31
#